data_AF-A0A1G0HWP4-F1
#
_entry.id   AF-A0A1G0HWP4-F1
#
_cell.length_a   1.000
_cell.length_b   1.000
_cell.length_c   1.000
_cell.angle_alpha   90.00
_cell.angle_beta   90.00
_cell.angle_gamma   90.00
#
_symmetry.space_group_name_H-M   'P 1'
#
loop_
_entity.id
_entity.type
_entity.pdbx_description
1 polymer ?
#
loop_
_entity_poly.entity_id
_entity_poly.type
_entity_poly.pdbx_seq_one_letter_code
_entity_poly.pdbx_strand_id
1 'polypeptide(L)'
;MAGYKYSPPTGWPPSSSRGEIQAEFQRWNDQAGERVVLDYDLPMLRPGQREAAVTFLLRGNKVTVKLDKWPEFQTNLRCCLLIIKDMRLGEARGMTEAIRAAYMALPAPKTERDPYEVLGVRPDTELDVIEAAYRAKAKRLHPDNPKTGMEDGAAMVELNKAIEAVRAR
;
A
#
# COMPACT_ATOMS: atom_id res chain seq x y z
N MET A 1 -5.82 -9.29 17.25
CA MET A 1 -4.86 -10.15 16.55
C MET A 1 -3.53 -9.43 16.50
N ALA A 2 -2.45 -10.02 17.03
CA ALA A 2 -1.13 -9.42 17.00
C ALA A 2 -0.57 -9.50 15.58
N GLY A 3 -0.52 -8.37 14.87
CA GLY A 3 0.06 -8.30 13.53
C GLY A 3 1.56 -8.62 13.59
N TYR A 4 2.00 -9.58 12.79
CA TYR A 4 3.41 -9.90 12.64
C TYR A 4 4.19 -8.65 12.20
N LYS A 5 5.05 -8.12 13.07
CA LYS A 5 6.02 -7.07 12.74
C LYS A 5 7.32 -7.75 12.33
N TYR A 6 7.54 -7.89 11.03
CA TYR A 6 8.85 -8.28 10.50
C TYR A 6 9.87 -7.18 10.81
N SER A 7 10.88 -7.52 11.62
CA SER A 7 12.08 -6.71 11.78
C SER A 7 13.18 -7.30 10.89
N PRO A 8 13.86 -6.50 10.07
CA PRO A 8 15.00 -6.98 9.31
C PRO A 8 16.08 -7.52 10.27
N PRO A 9 16.80 -8.60 9.91
CA PRO A 9 17.78 -9.22 10.79
C PRO A 9 18.90 -8.24 11.16
N THR A 10 19.21 -8.17 12.46
CA THR A 10 20.25 -7.31 13.04
C THR A 10 21.64 -7.69 12.51
N GLY A 11 22.47 -6.72 12.13
CA GLY A 11 23.89 -6.93 11.82
C GLY A 11 24.28 -7.05 10.35
N TRP A 12 23.41 -6.69 9.40
CA TRP A 12 23.77 -6.64 7.99
C TRP A 12 24.33 -5.25 7.60
N PRO A 13 25.63 -5.14 7.24
CA PRO A 13 26.20 -3.85 6.89
C PRO A 13 25.55 -3.30 5.60
N PRO A 14 25.09 -2.03 5.59
CA PRO A 14 24.54 -1.40 4.39
C PRO A 14 25.49 -1.45 3.17
N SER A 15 26.81 -1.43 3.41
CA SER A 15 27.86 -1.53 2.39
C SER A 15 27.98 -2.90 1.75
N SER A 16 27.76 -3.99 2.51
CA SER A 16 27.82 -5.37 2.02
C SER A 16 26.67 -5.70 1.07
N SER A 17 25.52 -5.04 1.23
CA SER A 17 24.32 -5.30 0.44
C SER A 17 24.46 -4.88 -1.03
N ARG A 18 25.23 -3.82 -1.33
CA ARG A 18 25.27 -3.24 -2.68
C ARG A 18 25.93 -4.17 -3.71
N GLY A 19 27.13 -4.65 -3.41
CA GLY A 19 27.89 -5.51 -4.33
C GLY A 19 27.15 -6.81 -4.60
N GLU A 20 26.54 -7.39 -3.56
CA GLU A 20 25.68 -8.58 -3.69
C GLU A 20 24.44 -8.34 -4.54
N ILE A 21 23.72 -7.23 -4.34
CA ILE A 21 22.52 -6.90 -5.12
C ILE A 21 22.89 -6.73 -6.60
N GLN A 22 23.97 -6.01 -6.88
CA GLN A 22 24.46 -5.81 -8.24
C GLN A 22 24.86 -7.14 -8.90
N ALA A 23 25.62 -7.99 -8.20
CA ALA A 23 26.02 -9.30 -8.70
C ALA A 23 24.81 -10.22 -8.97
N GLU A 24 23.81 -10.19 -8.11
CA GLU A 24 22.57 -10.96 -8.29
C GLU A 24 21.76 -10.47 -9.51
N PHE A 25 21.57 -9.15 -9.66
CA PHE A 25 20.86 -8.60 -10.82
C PHE A 25 21.60 -8.89 -12.13
N GLN A 26 22.94 -8.82 -12.11
CA GLN A 26 23.74 -9.19 -13.27
C GLN A 26 23.57 -10.67 -13.60
N ARG A 27 23.66 -11.55 -12.60
CA ARG A 27 23.43 -12.99 -12.77
C ARG A 27 22.06 -13.28 -13.40
N TRP A 28 21.01 -12.56 -13.02
CA TRP A 28 19.69 -12.76 -13.63
C TRP A 28 19.62 -12.29 -15.08
N ASN A 29 20.31 -11.21 -15.42
CA ASN A 29 20.45 -10.76 -16.80
C ASN A 29 21.25 -11.75 -17.64
N ASP A 30 22.32 -12.32 -17.09
CA ASP A 30 23.16 -13.30 -17.79
C ASP A 30 22.44 -14.65 -18.00
N GLN A 31 21.57 -15.04 -17.06
CA GLN A 31 20.75 -16.26 -17.17
C GLN A 31 19.56 -16.11 -18.11
N ALA A 32 19.13 -14.89 -18.39
CA ALA A 32 18.01 -14.62 -19.26
C ALA A 32 18.51 -14.41 -20.71
N GLY A 33 17.74 -14.88 -21.69
CA GLY A 33 18.01 -14.61 -23.11
C GLY A 33 17.84 -13.13 -23.50
N GLU A 34 17.32 -12.31 -22.57
CA GLU A 34 17.15 -10.87 -22.68
C GLU A 34 17.43 -10.19 -21.33
N ARG A 35 17.74 -8.90 -21.33
CA ARG A 35 17.96 -8.13 -20.09
C ARG A 35 16.64 -8.01 -19.32
N VAL A 36 16.53 -8.71 -18.20
CA VAL A 36 15.32 -8.74 -17.36
C VAL A 36 15.30 -7.66 -16.27
N VAL A 37 16.45 -7.27 -15.73
CA VAL A 37 16.56 -6.12 -14.82
C VAL A 37 16.99 -4.92 -15.65
N LEU A 38 16.05 -4.01 -15.87
CA LEU A 38 16.20 -2.89 -16.80
C LEU A 38 16.94 -1.74 -16.16
N ASP A 39 16.51 -1.37 -14.97
CA ASP A 39 17.03 -0.23 -14.24
C ASP A 39 16.87 -0.46 -12.75
N TYR A 40 17.78 0.07 -11.97
CA TYR A 40 17.67 0.13 -10.54
C TYR A 40 18.50 1.31 -10.08
N ASP A 41 18.02 2.01 -9.06
CA ASP A 41 18.74 3.14 -8.50
C ASP A 41 20.08 2.66 -7.91
N LEU A 42 21.13 2.69 -8.72
CA LEU A 42 22.50 2.55 -8.27
C LEU A 42 23.36 3.53 -9.09
N PRO A 43 23.31 4.85 -8.77
CA PRO A 43 24.55 5.52 -8.32
C PRO A 43 24.34 6.82 -7.48
N MET A 44 25.33 7.15 -6.63
CA MET A 44 25.38 8.28 -5.68
C MET A 44 24.15 8.42 -4.77
N LEU A 45 24.23 7.83 -3.57
CA LEU A 45 23.35 8.19 -2.46
C LEU A 45 23.38 9.71 -2.29
N ARG A 46 22.41 10.42 -2.85
CA ARG A 46 22.25 11.83 -2.56
C ARG A 46 21.94 11.93 -1.06
N PRO A 47 22.53 12.89 -0.33
CA PRO A 47 22.17 13.10 1.07
C PRO A 47 20.65 13.16 1.23
N GLY A 48 20.08 12.32 2.09
CA GLY A 48 18.65 12.26 2.35
C GLY A 48 17.81 11.40 1.38
N GLN A 49 18.41 10.77 0.35
CA GLN A 49 17.69 9.83 -0.51
C GLN A 49 17.41 8.54 0.28
N ARG A 50 16.12 8.28 0.54
CA ARG A 50 15.63 7.05 1.20
C ARG A 50 14.93 6.10 0.24
N GLU A 51 14.24 6.62 -0.78
CA GLU A 51 13.47 5.81 -1.73
C GLU A 51 14.42 5.03 -2.64
N ALA A 52 14.17 3.73 -2.78
CA ALA A 52 14.83 2.85 -3.73
C ALA A 52 13.81 2.30 -4.74
N ALA A 53 14.16 2.35 -6.03
CA ALA A 53 13.38 1.75 -7.10
C ALA A 53 14.17 0.69 -7.89
N VAL A 54 13.51 -0.40 -8.26
CA VAL A 54 14.03 -1.43 -9.16
C VAL A 54 12.99 -1.72 -10.24
N THR A 55 13.37 -1.54 -11.50
CA THR A 55 12.55 -1.80 -12.68
C THR A 55 13.03 -3.06 -13.41
N PHE A 56 12.11 -3.98 -13.67
CA PHE A 56 12.39 -5.26 -14.29
C PHE A 56 11.26 -5.69 -15.23
N LEU A 57 11.53 -6.69 -16.08
CA LEU A 57 10.55 -7.34 -16.93
C LEU A 57 9.92 -8.53 -16.20
N LEU A 58 8.59 -8.53 -16.14
CA LEU A 58 7.78 -9.64 -15.69
C LEU A 58 6.81 -10.02 -16.81
N ARG A 59 7.00 -11.19 -17.44
CA ARG A 59 6.20 -11.65 -18.58
C ARG A 59 6.14 -10.61 -19.73
N GLY A 60 7.27 -9.99 -20.04
CA GLY A 60 7.38 -8.93 -21.04
C GLY A 60 6.87 -7.54 -20.61
N ASN A 61 6.22 -7.43 -19.44
CA ASN A 61 5.75 -6.15 -18.92
C ASN A 61 6.80 -5.50 -18.02
N LYS A 62 7.00 -4.19 -18.16
CA LYS A 62 7.85 -3.42 -17.25
C LYS A 62 7.13 -3.23 -15.92
N VAL A 63 7.76 -3.68 -14.84
CA VAL A 63 7.27 -3.53 -13.46
C VAL A 63 8.34 -2.83 -12.64
N THR A 64 7.92 -1.89 -11.79
CA THR A 64 8.82 -1.18 -10.87
C THR A 64 8.40 -1.47 -9.43
N VAL A 65 9.34 -1.97 -8.62
CA VAL A 65 9.20 -2.06 -7.16
C VAL A 65 9.84 -0.83 -6.56
N LYS A 66 9.08 -0.05 -5.80
CA LYS A 66 9.54 1.15 -5.08
C LYS A 66 9.29 1.01 -3.59
N LEU A 67 10.27 1.42 -2.79
CA LEU A 67 10.20 1.37 -1.32
C LEU A 67 10.92 2.57 -0.70
N ASP A 68 10.28 3.20 0.28
CA ASP A 68 10.81 4.32 1.08
C ASP A 68 10.60 4.13 2.59
N LYS A 69 10.22 2.90 3.00
CA LYS A 69 9.81 2.55 4.36
C LYS A 69 10.91 2.77 5.40
N TRP A 70 12.15 2.42 5.05
CA TRP A 70 13.29 2.47 5.96
C TRP A 70 14.07 3.79 5.79
N PRO A 71 14.73 4.29 6.85
CA PRO A 71 15.57 5.49 6.75
C PRO A 71 16.72 5.31 5.77
N GLU A 72 17.28 4.10 5.69
CA GLU A 72 18.42 3.78 4.84
C GLU A 72 17.97 3.28 3.47
N PHE A 73 18.43 3.95 2.42
CA PHE A 73 18.23 3.54 1.03
C PHE A 73 18.64 2.09 0.77
N GLN A 74 19.75 1.64 1.36
CA GLN A 74 20.26 0.28 1.16
C GLN A 74 19.30 -0.78 1.70
N THR A 75 18.64 -0.48 2.82
CA THR A 75 17.61 -1.36 3.39
C THR A 75 16.41 -1.44 2.45
N ASN A 76 15.95 -0.29 1.93
CA ASN A 76 14.86 -0.26 0.94
C ASN A 76 15.23 -1.02 -0.35
N LEU A 77 16.44 -0.81 -0.89
CA LEU A 77 16.93 -1.50 -2.09
C LEU A 77 17.02 -3.02 -1.87
N ARG A 78 17.48 -3.46 -0.69
CA ARG A 78 17.52 -4.88 -0.34
C ARG A 78 16.11 -5.47 -0.25
N CYS A 79 15.17 -4.74 0.33
CA CYS A 79 13.77 -5.14 0.33
C CYS A 79 13.22 -5.27 -1.10
N CYS A 80 13.55 -4.36 -2.02
CA CYS A 80 13.19 -4.50 -3.44
C CYS A 80 13.74 -5.80 -4.05
N LEU A 81 15.02 -6.12 -3.80
CA LEU A 81 15.62 -7.39 -4.25
C LEU A 81 14.86 -8.61 -3.73
N LEU A 82 14.57 -8.65 -2.42
CA LEU A 82 13.90 -9.79 -1.78
C LEU A 82 12.48 -9.99 -2.33
N ILE A 83 11.73 -8.90 -2.54
CA ILE A 83 10.41 -8.96 -3.17
C ILE A 83 10.50 -9.57 -4.56
N ILE A 84 11.47 -9.15 -5.38
CA ILE A 84 11.64 -9.69 -6.73
C ILE A 84 12.08 -11.16 -6.68
N LYS A 85 12.94 -11.56 -5.73
CA LYS A 85 13.30 -12.97 -5.50
C LYS A 85 12.07 -13.81 -5.17
N ASP A 86 11.22 -13.33 -4.27
CA ASP A 86 10.00 -14.03 -3.86
C ASP A 86 9.00 -14.14 -5.01
N MET A 87 8.87 -13.09 -5.84
CA MET A 87 8.05 -13.13 -7.06
C MET A 87 8.55 -14.19 -8.05
N ARG A 88 9.86 -14.19 -8.35
CA ARG A 88 10.47 -15.18 -9.25
C ARG A 88 10.34 -16.60 -8.72
N LEU A 89 10.54 -16.79 -7.41
CA LEU A 89 10.40 -18.08 -6.76
C LEU A 89 8.95 -18.57 -6.73
N GLY A 90 8.01 -17.66 -6.49
CA GLY A 90 6.57 -17.92 -6.56
C GLY A 90 6.15 -18.37 -7.96
N GLU A 91 6.64 -17.70 -9.01
CA GLU A 91 6.38 -18.09 -10.40
C GLU A 91 6.99 -19.45 -10.73
N ALA A 92 8.25 -19.70 -10.37
CA ALA A 92 8.92 -20.99 -10.58
C ALA A 92 8.22 -22.16 -9.88
N ARG A 93 7.48 -21.89 -8.80
CA ARG A 93 6.72 -22.88 -8.02
C ARG A 93 5.23 -22.95 -8.40
N GLY A 94 4.79 -22.20 -9.42
CA GLY A 94 3.38 -22.16 -9.82
C GLY A 94 2.44 -21.50 -8.79
N MET A 95 2.99 -20.72 -7.85
CA MET A 95 2.21 -20.05 -6.79
C MET A 95 1.59 -18.72 -7.22
N THR A 96 1.79 -18.27 -8.45
CA THR A 96 1.31 -16.95 -8.91
C THR A 96 -0.21 -16.80 -8.71
N GLU A 97 -1.00 -17.80 -9.08
CA GLU A 97 -2.46 -17.74 -8.92
C GLU A 97 -2.89 -17.83 -7.46
N ALA A 98 -2.20 -18.63 -6.64
CA ALA A 98 -2.45 -18.71 -5.20
C ALA A 98 -2.13 -17.39 -4.49
N ILE A 99 -1.01 -16.74 -4.84
CA ILE A 99 -0.63 -15.41 -4.33
C ILE A 99 -1.66 -14.37 -4.78
N ARG A 100 -2.07 -14.38 -6.06
CA ARG A 100 -3.11 -13.48 -6.57
C ARG A 100 -4.43 -13.64 -5.83
N ALA A 101 -4.88 -14.88 -5.62
CA ALA A 101 -6.10 -15.18 -4.87
C ALA A 101 -5.99 -14.71 -3.42
N ALA A 102 -4.85 -14.94 -2.77
CA ALA A 102 -4.60 -14.45 -1.41
C ALA A 102 -4.61 -12.92 -1.33
N TYR A 103 -4.01 -12.22 -2.31
CA TYR A 103 -4.06 -10.75 -2.39
C TYR A 103 -5.48 -10.22 -2.62
N MET A 104 -6.28 -10.86 -3.48
CA MET A 104 -7.68 -10.48 -3.69
C MET A 104 -8.58 -10.77 -2.48
N ALA A 105 -8.20 -11.74 -1.65
CA ALA A 105 -8.87 -12.04 -0.39
C ALA A 105 -8.50 -11.08 0.74
N LEU A 106 -7.47 -10.23 0.56
CA LEU A 106 -7.16 -9.19 1.53
C LEU A 106 -8.31 -8.19 1.54
N PRO A 107 -8.81 -7.79 2.74
CA PRO A 107 -9.80 -6.72 2.82
C PRO A 107 -9.23 -5.47 2.14
N ALA A 108 -10.06 -4.79 1.35
CA ALA A 108 -9.69 -3.52 0.74
C ALA A 108 -9.09 -2.60 1.81
N PRO A 109 -7.99 -1.88 1.50
CA PRO A 109 -7.46 -0.90 2.44
C PRO A 109 -8.61 0.03 2.82
N LYS A 110 -8.89 0.15 4.12
CA LYS A 110 -9.83 1.13 4.64
C LYS A 110 -9.22 2.52 4.43
N THR A 111 -9.38 3.07 3.24
CA THR A 111 -9.33 4.52 3.06
C THR A 111 -10.58 5.06 3.75
N GLU A 112 -10.43 5.48 5.00
CA GLU A 112 -11.46 6.28 5.66
C GLU A 112 -11.66 7.54 4.80
N ARG A 113 -12.87 7.69 4.23
CA ARG A 113 -13.23 8.89 3.49
C ARG A 113 -13.18 10.09 4.44
N ASP A 114 -12.87 11.26 3.89
CA ASP A 114 -12.87 12.50 4.67
C ASP A 114 -14.21 12.66 5.39
N PRO A 115 -14.24 12.82 6.74
CA PRO A 115 -15.47 13.02 7.49
C PRO A 115 -16.36 14.15 6.94
N TYR A 116 -15.77 15.24 6.45
CA TYR A 116 -16.53 16.35 5.87
C TYR A 116 -17.16 15.99 4.53
N GLU A 117 -16.50 15.14 3.74
CA GLU A 117 -17.04 14.59 2.48
C GLU A 117 -18.22 13.63 2.76
N VAL A 118 -18.07 12.77 3.77
CA VAL A 118 -19.13 11.85 4.22
C VAL A 118 -20.34 12.64 4.72
N LEU A 119 -20.13 13.72 5.47
CA LEU A 119 -21.18 14.63 5.95
C LEU A 119 -21.72 15.53 4.84
N GLY A 120 -20.96 15.78 3.77
CA GLY A 120 -21.35 16.62 2.63
C GLY A 120 -21.28 18.11 2.96
N VAL A 121 -20.34 18.49 3.81
CA VAL A 121 -20.12 19.87 4.29
C VAL A 121 -18.66 20.26 4.04
N ARG A 122 -18.34 21.55 4.14
CA ARG A 122 -16.96 22.01 4.03
C ARG A 122 -16.26 21.96 5.40
N PRO A 123 -14.93 21.79 5.47
CA PRO A 123 -14.19 21.75 6.75
C PRO A 123 -14.31 23.03 7.61
N ASP A 124 -14.62 24.17 6.98
CA ASP A 124 -14.82 25.48 7.61
C ASP A 124 -16.27 25.73 8.06
N THR A 125 -17.15 24.73 7.93
CA THR A 125 -18.56 24.84 8.31
C THR A 125 -18.71 24.78 9.84
N GLU A 126 -19.54 25.65 10.41
CA GLU A 126 -19.80 25.63 11.86
C GLU A 126 -20.49 24.33 12.31
N LEU A 127 -20.15 23.88 13.51
CA LEU A 127 -20.60 22.60 14.07
C LEU A 127 -22.13 22.45 14.05
N ASP A 128 -22.86 23.52 14.31
CA ASP A 128 -24.33 23.54 14.32
C ASP A 128 -24.92 23.18 12.94
N VAL A 129 -24.28 23.66 11.88
CA VAL A 129 -24.66 23.37 10.49
C VAL A 129 -24.25 21.94 10.12
N ILE A 130 -23.12 21.46 10.63
CA ILE A 130 -22.69 20.06 10.47
C ILE A 130 -23.69 19.10 11.13
N GLU A 131 -24.16 19.40 12.34
CA GLU A 131 -25.18 18.64 13.06
C GLU A 131 -26.52 18.60 12.30
N ALA A 132 -26.92 19.72 11.71
CA ALA A 132 -28.11 19.78 10.88
C ALA A 132 -27.98 18.90 9.62
N ALA A 133 -26.82 18.95 8.95
CA ALA A 133 -26.53 18.11 7.78
C ALA A 133 -26.51 16.62 8.15
N TYR A 134 -25.91 16.27 9.31
CA TYR A 134 -25.93 14.92 9.86
C TYR A 134 -27.37 14.41 10.06
N ARG A 135 -28.24 15.18 10.74
CA ARG A 135 -29.63 14.77 10.99
C ARG A 135 -30.43 14.57 9.70
N ALA A 136 -30.23 15.45 8.72
CA ALA A 136 -30.87 15.33 7.41
C ALA A 136 -30.44 14.06 6.67
N LYS A 137 -29.13 13.76 6.67
CA LYS A 137 -28.59 12.52 6.07
C LYS A 137 -29.01 11.28 6.85
N ALA A 138 -28.98 11.31 8.18
CA ALA A 138 -29.37 10.19 9.05
C ALA A 138 -30.81 9.76 8.77
N LYS A 139 -31.75 10.71 8.66
CA LYS A 139 -33.15 10.41 8.32
C LYS A 139 -33.31 9.76 6.95
N ARG A 140 -32.43 10.08 6.00
CA ARG A 140 -32.42 9.50 4.65
C ARG A 140 -31.78 8.12 4.61
N LEU A 141 -30.66 7.95 5.32
CA LEU A 141 -29.84 6.74 5.30
C LEU A 141 -30.22 5.73 6.40
N HIS A 142 -31.23 6.01 7.22
CA HIS A 142 -31.69 5.12 8.26
C HIS A 142 -32.19 3.78 7.66
N PRO A 143 -31.80 2.61 8.20
CA PRO A 143 -32.21 1.31 7.67
C PRO A 143 -33.74 1.11 7.68
N ASP A 144 -34.43 1.71 8.66
CA ASP A 144 -35.91 1.68 8.71
C ASP A 144 -36.60 2.60 7.67
N ASN A 145 -35.85 3.24 6.76
CA ASN A 145 -36.43 4.04 5.70
C ASN A 145 -36.60 3.20 4.42
N PRO A 146 -37.83 2.75 4.08
CA PRO A 146 -38.07 1.86 2.94
C PRO A 146 -37.86 2.54 1.57
N LYS A 147 -37.66 3.86 1.53
CA LYS A 147 -37.52 4.63 0.28
C LYS A 147 -36.09 4.68 -0.28
N THR A 148 -35.08 4.33 0.51
CA THR A 148 -33.67 4.51 0.12
C THR A 148 -32.95 3.20 -0.17
N GLY A 149 -33.57 2.05 0.11
CA GLY A 149 -33.06 0.73 -0.29
C GLY A 149 -31.72 0.35 0.34
N MET A 150 -31.33 0.99 1.45
CA MET A 150 -30.09 0.69 2.16
C MET A 150 -30.35 -0.32 3.28
N GLU A 151 -30.45 -1.59 2.91
CA GLU A 151 -30.82 -2.70 3.80
C GLU A 151 -29.74 -3.07 4.84
N ASP A 152 -28.47 -2.71 4.61
CA ASP A 152 -27.33 -3.17 5.42
C ASP A 152 -26.90 -2.20 6.54
N GLY A 153 -27.46 -0.97 6.57
CA GLY A 153 -27.10 0.06 7.54
C GLY A 153 -25.65 0.56 7.46
N ALA A 154 -24.85 0.12 6.48
CA ALA A 154 -23.43 0.44 6.37
C ALA A 154 -23.20 1.96 6.19
N ALA A 155 -24.05 2.61 5.39
CA ALA A 155 -24.02 4.06 5.19
C ALA A 155 -24.33 4.85 6.47
N MET A 156 -25.19 4.32 7.35
CA MET A 156 -25.48 4.95 8.64
C MET A 156 -24.30 4.80 9.62
N VAL A 157 -23.63 3.64 9.61
CA VAL A 157 -22.41 3.41 10.39
C VAL A 157 -21.28 4.36 9.94
N GLU A 158 -21.11 4.55 8.63
CA GLU A 158 -20.13 5.50 8.09
C GLU A 158 -20.45 6.95 8.48
N LEU A 159 -21.72 7.35 8.40
CA LEU A 159 -22.18 8.68 8.80
C LEU A 159 -21.96 8.96 10.30
N ASN A 160 -22.23 7.98 11.15
CA ASN A 160 -22.01 8.08 12.60
C ASN A 160 -20.52 8.25 12.94
N LYS A 161 -19.64 7.50 12.29
CA LYS A 161 -18.19 7.66 12.47
C LYS A 161 -17.71 9.03 12.03
N ALA A 162 -18.26 9.56 10.93
CA ALA A 162 -17.88 10.87 10.42
C ALA A 162 -18.25 12.00 11.41
N ILE A 163 -19.45 11.98 11.99
CA ILE A 163 -19.84 13.00 12.97
C ILE A 163 -19.06 12.87 14.29
N GLU A 164 -18.75 11.65 14.74
CA GLU A 164 -17.88 11.43 15.90
C GLU A 164 -16.47 11.99 15.67
N ALA A 165 -15.90 11.77 14.48
CA ALA A 165 -14.59 12.29 14.12
C ALA A 165 -14.55 13.83 14.07
N VAL A 166 -15.64 14.48 13.66
CA VAL A 166 -15.74 15.95 13.67
C VAL A 166 -15.94 16.48 15.09
N ARG A 167 -16.75 15.83 15.93
CA ARG A 167 -16.98 16.23 17.33
C ARG A 167 -15.76 16.04 18.24
N ALA A 168 -14.88 15.10 17.91
CA ALA A 168 -13.68 14.80 18.67
C ALA A 168 -12.50 15.76 18.39
N ARG A 169 -12.68 16.72 17.47
CA ARG A 169 -11.72 17.79 17.17
C ARG A 169 -12.04 19.04 17.95
#